data_AF-A0A2A4HFL4-F1
#
_entry.id   AF-A0A2A4HFL4-F1
#
_cell.length_a   1.000
_cell.length_b   1.000
_cell.length_c   1.000
_cell.angle_alpha   90.00
_cell.angle_beta   90.00
_cell.angle_gamma   90.00
#
_symmetry.space_group_name_H-M   'P 1'
#
loop_
_entity.id
_entity.type
_entity.pdbx_description
1 polymer ?
#
loop_
_entity_poly.entity_id
_entity_poly.type
_entity_poly.pdbx_seq_one_letter_code
_entity_poly.pdbx_strand_id
1 'polypeptide(L)'
;EFNDDDPERLAERVQAFTDHLSQDATVERLGYTLAEGRPQIQKVYAMRKRSVGLLGNVQGEKRPIAFVEDTAVPPEHLADFITEFRAALDARKLSYGMFGHVDAGVLHVRPALDMKDPQQEKLIREISDEVATLTQKYGGLLWGEHGKGVRSEYGPKFFGELYPSLQRVKAAFDPHNQLNPGKIASPAENHDLIAKDSDPELLTVDGVAMRGQLDRTIDERAWQAYDAAVYCNGNGACYNYDVDDPMCPSWKATRDRVHSPKGRASLIREWL
;
A
#
# COMPACT_ATOMS: atom_id res chain seq x y z
N GLU A 1 -4.49 -19.47 10.76
CA GLU A 1 -5.69 -20.18 10.26
C GLU A 1 -5.37 -21.66 10.17
N PHE A 2 -6.32 -22.54 10.49
CA PHE A 2 -6.11 -23.98 10.39
C PHE A 2 -7.00 -24.53 9.29
N ASN A 3 -6.40 -25.29 8.37
CA ASN A 3 -7.10 -26.01 7.31
C ASN A 3 -6.53 -27.44 7.29
N ASP A 4 -7.41 -28.40 7.13
CA ASP A 4 -7.07 -29.82 7.04
C ASP A 4 -8.20 -30.57 6.33
N ASP A 5 -7.86 -31.63 5.61
CA ASP A 5 -8.83 -32.51 4.95
C ASP A 5 -9.40 -33.55 5.93
N ASP A 6 -8.75 -33.75 7.07
CA ASP A 6 -9.17 -34.65 8.14
C ASP A 6 -9.74 -33.84 9.34
N PRO A 7 -11.03 -34.01 9.67
CA PRO A 7 -11.66 -33.24 10.75
C PRO A 7 -11.10 -33.56 12.14
N GLU A 8 -10.63 -34.78 12.39
CA GLU A 8 -10.05 -35.17 13.69
C GLU A 8 -8.69 -34.50 13.87
N ARG A 9 -7.84 -34.59 12.85
CA ARG A 9 -6.53 -33.91 12.84
C ARG A 9 -6.65 -32.39 12.94
N LEU A 10 -7.66 -31.80 12.28
CA LEU A 10 -7.96 -30.38 12.42
C LEU A 10 -8.28 -30.01 13.87
N ALA A 11 -9.19 -30.77 14.50
CA ALA A 11 -9.62 -30.53 15.87
C ALA A 11 -8.45 -30.66 16.86
N GLU A 12 -7.60 -31.68 16.70
CA GLU A 12 -6.40 -31.87 17.52
C GLU A 12 -5.44 -30.67 17.44
N ARG A 13 -5.17 -30.16 16.23
CA ARG A 13 -4.28 -29.01 16.02
C ARG A 13 -4.84 -27.73 16.60
N VAL A 14 -6.15 -27.51 16.44
CA VAL A 14 -6.84 -26.35 17.04
C VAL A 14 -6.77 -26.43 18.56
N GLN A 15 -7.08 -27.60 19.14
CA GLN A 15 -7.05 -27.82 20.60
C GLN A 15 -5.65 -27.59 21.16
N ALA A 16 -4.62 -28.19 20.56
CA ALA A 16 -3.24 -28.03 20.99
C ALA A 16 -2.81 -26.56 20.99
N PHE A 17 -3.23 -25.78 19.99
CA PHE A 17 -2.93 -24.35 19.94
C PHE A 17 -3.71 -23.56 21.01
N THR A 18 -4.99 -23.85 21.24
CA THR A 18 -5.77 -23.17 22.29
C THR A 18 -5.28 -23.50 23.71
N ASP A 19 -4.79 -24.72 23.93
CA ASP A 19 -4.15 -25.11 25.19
C ASP A 19 -2.85 -24.34 25.40
N HIS A 20 -2.02 -24.24 24.35
CA HIS A 20 -0.82 -23.40 24.39
C HIS A 20 -1.13 -21.94 24.72
N LEU A 21 -2.13 -21.34 24.08
CA LEU A 21 -2.54 -19.96 24.36
C LEU A 21 -3.00 -19.75 25.81
N SER A 22 -3.57 -20.78 26.43
CA SER A 22 -4.05 -20.73 27.82
C SER A 22 -2.92 -20.90 28.85
N GLN A 23 -1.81 -21.53 28.45
CA GLN A 23 -0.68 -21.83 29.33
C GLN A 23 0.47 -20.85 29.18
N ASP A 24 0.65 -20.28 27.99
CA ASP A 24 1.74 -19.34 27.73
C ASP A 24 1.49 -18.00 28.44
N ALA A 25 2.28 -17.72 29.48
CA ALA A 25 2.22 -16.44 30.21
C ALA A 25 3.20 -15.38 29.66
N THR A 26 3.96 -15.69 28.61
CA THR A 26 4.96 -14.75 28.07
C THR A 26 4.35 -13.58 27.29
N VAL A 27 3.11 -13.72 26.85
CA VAL A 27 2.36 -12.70 26.11
C VAL A 27 1.05 -12.39 26.84
N GLU A 28 0.81 -11.13 27.16
CA GLU A 28 -0.48 -10.69 27.68
C GLU A 28 -1.54 -10.77 26.57
N ARG A 29 -2.63 -11.50 26.84
CA ARG A 29 -3.75 -11.67 25.91
C ARG A 29 -5.03 -11.20 26.57
N LEU A 30 -5.71 -10.24 25.95
CA LEU A 30 -7.01 -9.77 26.44
C LEU A 30 -8.12 -10.81 26.23
N GLY A 31 -7.95 -11.71 25.27
CA GLY A 31 -8.87 -12.81 24.99
C GLY A 31 -8.67 -13.38 23.59
N TYR A 32 -9.39 -14.45 23.27
CA TYR A 32 -9.49 -15.00 21.92
C TYR A 32 -10.91 -15.56 21.69
N THR A 33 -11.27 -15.77 20.43
CA THR A 33 -12.52 -16.43 20.04
C THR A 33 -12.22 -17.33 18.85
N LEU A 34 -12.69 -18.57 18.91
CA LEU A 34 -12.58 -19.50 17.80
C LEU A 34 -13.72 -19.24 16.82
N ALA A 35 -13.39 -19.09 15.53
CA ALA A 35 -14.36 -18.94 14.46
C ALA A 35 -14.37 -20.21 13.61
N GLU A 36 -15.42 -21.01 13.73
CA GLU A 36 -15.50 -22.34 13.12
C GLU A 36 -16.50 -22.40 11.98
N GLY A 37 -16.12 -23.10 10.92
CA GLY A 37 -16.93 -23.26 9.73
C GLY A 37 -17.04 -22.00 8.87
N ARG A 38 -17.43 -22.21 7.60
CA ARG A 38 -17.49 -21.15 6.59
C ARG A 38 -18.27 -19.90 7.04
N PRO A 39 -19.45 -19.99 7.69
CA PRO A 39 -20.21 -18.80 8.06
C PRO A 39 -19.50 -17.88 9.07
N GLN A 40 -18.76 -18.44 10.04
CA GLN A 40 -18.04 -17.64 11.04
C GLN A 40 -16.74 -17.10 10.47
N ILE A 41 -15.97 -17.94 9.76
CA ILE A 41 -14.71 -17.56 9.10
C ILE A 41 -14.95 -16.39 8.13
N GLN A 42 -16.00 -16.46 7.31
CA GLN A 42 -16.31 -15.39 6.36
C GLN A 42 -16.64 -14.06 7.04
N LYS A 43 -17.20 -14.04 8.25
CA LYS A 43 -17.40 -12.79 9.01
C LYS A 43 -16.06 -12.16 9.42
N VAL A 44 -15.13 -12.98 9.93
CA VAL A 44 -13.78 -12.52 10.31
C VAL A 44 -13.01 -12.02 9.07
N TYR A 45 -13.07 -12.75 7.96
CA TYR A 45 -12.46 -12.33 6.69
C TYR A 45 -13.07 -11.05 6.15
N ALA A 46 -14.40 -10.91 6.19
CA ALA A 46 -15.07 -9.70 5.76
C ALA A 46 -14.61 -8.49 6.60
N MET A 47 -14.46 -8.67 7.92
CA MET A 47 -13.89 -7.63 8.79
C MET A 47 -12.46 -7.25 8.37
N ARG A 48 -11.56 -8.22 8.20
CA ARG A 48 -10.16 -8.00 7.77
C ARG A 48 -10.03 -7.37 6.39
N LYS A 49 -10.91 -7.72 5.45
CA LYS A 49 -10.97 -7.13 4.10
C LYS A 49 -11.46 -5.69 4.13
N ARG A 50 -12.43 -5.38 5.01
CA ARG A 50 -12.99 -4.03 5.16
C ARG A 50 -12.08 -3.05 5.91
N SER A 51 -11.14 -3.55 6.72
CA SER A 51 -10.26 -2.71 7.56
C SER A 51 -9.52 -1.62 6.76
N VAL A 52 -9.03 -1.96 5.56
CA VAL A 52 -8.31 -1.02 4.69
C VAL A 52 -9.20 0.12 4.22
N GLY A 53 -10.47 -0.17 3.89
CA GLY A 53 -11.45 0.86 3.53
C GLY A 53 -11.84 1.73 4.72
N LEU A 54 -11.97 1.13 5.92
CA LEU A 54 -12.27 1.83 7.16
C LEU A 54 -11.17 2.82 7.56
N LEU A 55 -9.89 2.50 7.31
CA LEU A 55 -8.78 3.44 7.51
C LEU A 55 -8.96 4.73 6.69
N GLY A 56 -9.62 4.67 5.53
CA GLY A 56 -9.90 5.86 4.71
C GLY A 56 -10.98 6.78 5.31
N ASN A 57 -11.84 6.25 6.19
CA ASN A 57 -12.99 6.96 6.76
C ASN A 57 -12.64 7.73 8.05
N VAL A 58 -11.46 8.34 8.09
CA VAL A 58 -11.03 9.21 9.19
C VAL A 58 -11.64 10.60 9.07
N GLN A 59 -11.75 11.31 10.19
CA GLN A 59 -12.19 12.71 10.21
C GLN A 59 -11.02 13.65 9.98
N GLY A 60 -11.27 14.78 9.31
CA GLY A 60 -10.27 15.82 9.03
C GLY A 60 -9.42 15.59 7.77
N GLU A 61 -8.46 16.48 7.56
CA GLU A 61 -7.72 16.59 6.30
C GLU A 61 -6.59 15.58 6.12
N LYS A 62 -6.05 15.09 7.23
CA LYS A 62 -4.99 14.07 7.20
C LYS A 62 -5.59 12.74 6.81
N ARG A 63 -5.14 12.18 5.69
CA ARG A 63 -5.64 10.90 5.15
C ARG A 63 -4.52 9.86 5.16
N PRO A 64 -4.80 8.58 5.48
CA PRO A 64 -3.79 7.52 5.35
C PRO A 64 -3.40 7.30 3.89
N ILE A 65 -2.12 7.45 3.59
CA ILE A 65 -1.58 7.38 2.22
C ILE A 65 -0.67 6.16 2.08
N ALA A 66 -0.81 5.49 0.95
CA ALA A 66 -0.14 4.23 0.63
C ALA A 66 1.20 4.47 -0.12
N PHE A 67 2.17 5.13 0.52
CA PHE A 67 3.46 5.46 -0.12
C PHE A 67 4.67 4.71 0.46
N VAL A 68 4.56 4.22 1.71
CA VAL A 68 5.53 3.33 2.36
C VAL A 68 4.90 2.01 2.80
N GLU A 69 3.96 1.51 1.99
CA GLU A 69 3.32 0.22 2.22
C GLU A 69 4.09 -0.93 1.56
N ASP A 70 3.78 -2.15 2.00
CA ASP A 70 4.18 -3.39 1.35
C ASP A 70 5.69 -3.67 1.43
N THR A 71 6.32 -3.29 2.53
CA THR A 71 7.70 -3.69 2.84
C THR A 71 7.72 -5.14 3.31
N ALA A 72 8.68 -5.93 2.85
CA ALA A 72 8.86 -7.32 3.26
C ALA A 72 10.25 -7.51 3.88
N VAL A 73 10.34 -8.08 5.07
CA VAL A 73 11.59 -8.43 5.76
C VAL A 73 11.54 -9.90 6.19
N PRO A 74 12.68 -10.58 6.43
CA PRO A 74 12.66 -11.91 7.03
C PRO A 74 11.81 -11.92 8.32
N PRO A 75 10.87 -12.87 8.51
CA PRO A 75 9.94 -12.87 9.65
C PRO A 75 10.63 -12.79 11.02
N GLU A 76 11.82 -13.36 11.17
CA GLU A 76 12.66 -13.30 12.37
C GLU A 76 13.11 -11.87 12.74
N HIS A 77 13.10 -10.94 11.78
CA HIS A 77 13.45 -9.54 11.95
C HIS A 77 12.23 -8.60 12.03
N LEU A 78 11.03 -9.13 11.81
CA LEU A 78 9.82 -8.31 11.66
C LEU A 78 9.50 -7.47 12.91
N ALA A 79 9.71 -8.03 14.11
CA ALA A 79 9.41 -7.32 15.35
C ALA A 79 10.29 -6.08 15.57
N ASP A 80 11.60 -6.21 15.31
CA ASP A 80 12.56 -5.12 15.41
C ASP A 80 12.31 -4.08 14.31
N PHE A 81 12.05 -4.54 13.08
CA PHE A 81 11.69 -3.68 11.96
C PHE A 81 10.43 -2.85 12.25
N ILE A 82 9.36 -3.46 12.79
CA ILE A 82 8.15 -2.75 13.21
C ILE A 82 8.48 -1.70 14.27
N THR A 83 9.34 -2.02 15.23
CA THR A 83 9.70 -1.11 16.31
C THR A 83 10.41 0.14 15.80
N GLU A 84 11.40 -0.03 14.92
CA GLU A 84 12.13 1.10 14.34
C GLU A 84 11.28 1.89 13.33
N PHE A 85 10.45 1.23 12.53
CA PHE A 85 9.54 1.92 11.61
C PHE A 85 8.53 2.76 12.40
N ARG A 86 7.96 2.23 13.48
CA ARG A 86 7.08 3.03 14.37
C ARG A 86 7.81 4.23 14.94
N ALA A 87 9.04 4.06 15.43
CA ALA A 87 9.85 5.16 15.95
C ALA A 87 10.06 6.27 14.89
N ALA A 88 10.32 5.92 13.63
CA ALA A 88 10.46 6.87 12.52
C ALA A 88 9.18 7.70 12.31
N LEU A 89 8.00 7.09 12.41
CA LEU A 89 6.72 7.79 12.25
C LEU A 89 6.34 8.59 13.51
N ASP A 90 6.57 8.03 14.69
CA ASP A 90 6.25 8.62 15.99
C ASP A 90 7.11 9.88 16.24
N ALA A 91 8.38 9.87 15.82
CA ALA A 91 9.26 11.05 15.88
C ALA A 91 8.69 12.25 15.11
N ARG A 92 7.90 11.99 14.07
CA ARG A 92 7.21 13.00 13.25
C ARG A 92 5.78 13.28 13.73
N LYS A 93 5.35 12.64 14.83
CA LYS A 93 4.00 12.76 15.42
C LYS A 93 2.89 12.41 14.42
N LEU A 94 3.13 11.41 13.56
CA LEU A 94 2.17 10.96 12.58
C LEU A 94 1.25 9.89 13.16
N SER A 95 -0.04 9.99 12.85
CA SER A 95 -0.96 8.86 13.00
C SER A 95 -0.81 7.93 11.80
N TYR A 96 -0.91 6.61 11.97
CA TYR A 96 -0.76 5.66 10.88
C TYR A 96 -1.59 4.40 11.10
N GLY A 97 -2.03 3.80 9.99
CA GLY A 97 -2.52 2.42 9.98
C GLY A 97 -1.35 1.47 9.68
N MET A 98 -1.23 0.39 10.44
CA MET A 98 -0.23 -0.65 10.24
C MET A 98 -0.89 -2.03 10.32
N PHE A 99 -0.75 -2.83 9.27
CA PHE A 99 -1.32 -4.17 9.13
C PHE A 99 -0.48 -4.98 8.14
N GLY A 100 -0.58 -6.30 8.10
CA GLY A 100 0.32 -7.08 7.26
C GLY A 100 0.02 -8.57 7.22
N HIS A 101 0.95 -9.30 6.60
CA HIS A 101 1.04 -10.76 6.57
C HIS A 101 2.28 -11.14 7.38
N VAL A 102 2.08 -11.36 8.68
CA VAL A 102 3.17 -11.58 9.66
C VAL A 102 3.99 -12.82 9.31
N ASP A 103 3.34 -13.85 8.79
CA ASP A 103 3.94 -15.10 8.34
C ASP A 103 4.91 -14.91 7.15
N ALA A 104 4.63 -13.94 6.29
CA ALA A 104 5.48 -13.60 5.14
C ALA A 104 6.42 -12.42 5.41
N GLY A 105 6.39 -11.84 6.62
CA GLY A 105 7.18 -10.66 6.96
C GLY A 105 6.76 -9.39 6.22
N VAL A 106 5.54 -9.36 5.65
CA VAL A 106 5.03 -8.23 4.85
C VAL A 106 4.25 -7.27 5.73
N LEU A 107 4.57 -5.98 5.63
CA LEU A 107 3.96 -4.89 6.38
C LEU A 107 3.40 -3.82 5.44
N HIS A 108 2.13 -3.48 5.63
CA HIS A 108 1.46 -2.36 4.98
C HIS A 108 1.28 -1.23 5.99
N VAL A 109 1.96 -0.11 5.72
CA VAL A 109 1.93 1.08 6.56
C VAL A 109 1.36 2.25 5.78
N ARG A 110 0.41 2.96 6.38
CA ARG A 110 -0.25 4.12 5.78
C ARG A 110 -0.22 5.31 6.74
N PRO A 111 0.83 6.14 6.69
CA PRO A 111 0.88 7.39 7.45
C PRO A 111 -0.22 8.35 7.01
N ALA A 112 -0.82 9.04 7.97
CA ALA A 112 -1.85 10.03 7.72
C ALA A 112 -1.24 11.42 7.49
N LEU A 113 -1.35 11.92 6.27
CA LEU A 113 -0.80 13.22 5.85
C LEU A 113 -1.88 14.06 5.18
N ASP A 114 -1.77 15.38 5.33
CA ASP A 114 -2.48 16.33 4.48
C ASP A 114 -1.57 16.74 3.32
N MET A 115 -1.81 16.17 2.13
CA MET A 115 -1.00 16.47 0.94
C MET A 115 -1.21 17.88 0.39
N LYS A 116 -2.21 18.61 0.90
CA LYS A 116 -2.41 20.02 0.57
C LYS A 116 -1.53 20.93 1.42
N ASP A 117 -0.86 20.41 2.45
CA ASP A 117 0.15 21.15 3.21
C ASP A 117 1.55 20.90 2.61
N PRO A 118 2.24 21.92 2.07
CA PRO A 118 3.56 21.75 1.48
C PRO A 118 4.61 21.20 2.45
N GLN A 119 4.46 21.41 3.76
CA GLN A 119 5.40 20.86 4.74
C GLN A 119 5.19 19.37 4.96
N GLN A 120 3.93 18.91 4.97
CA GLN A 120 3.62 17.48 5.07
C GLN A 120 3.90 16.74 3.76
N GLU A 121 3.77 17.41 2.62
CA GLU A 121 4.16 16.85 1.32
C GLU A 121 5.63 16.44 1.28
N LYS A 122 6.54 17.25 1.84
CA LYS A 122 7.98 16.93 1.93
C LYS A 122 8.26 15.64 2.70
N LEU A 123 7.40 15.28 3.65
CA LEU A 123 7.55 14.05 4.43
C LEU A 123 7.45 12.79 3.55
N ILE A 124 6.85 12.86 2.35
CA ILE A 124 6.84 11.73 1.41
C ILE A 124 8.27 11.30 1.09
N ARG A 125 9.14 12.23 0.71
CA ARG A 125 10.55 11.97 0.42
C ARG A 125 11.27 11.43 1.66
N GLU A 126 11.23 12.19 2.74
CA GLU A 126 11.98 11.89 3.97
C GLU A 126 11.64 10.49 4.52
N ILE A 127 10.34 10.17 4.59
CA ILE A 127 9.90 8.87 5.11
C ILE A 127 10.18 7.74 4.11
N SER A 128 10.05 7.99 2.80
CA SER A 128 10.37 6.97 1.78
C SER A 128 11.85 6.59 1.81
N ASP A 129 12.75 7.57 1.90
CA ASP A 129 14.20 7.34 1.98
C ASP A 129 14.58 6.59 3.27
N GLU A 130 14.01 7.00 4.41
CA GLU A 130 14.25 6.36 5.71
C GLU A 130 13.73 4.91 5.71
N VAL A 131 12.52 4.66 5.21
CA VAL A 131 11.95 3.30 5.11
C VAL A 131 12.73 2.44 4.12
N ALA A 132 13.21 2.99 3.00
CA ALA A 132 14.05 2.26 2.06
C ALA A 132 15.36 1.82 2.74
N THR A 133 16.00 2.72 3.49
CA THR A 133 17.22 2.43 4.25
C THR A 133 16.96 1.41 5.35
N LEU A 134 15.88 1.58 6.11
CA LEU A 134 15.48 0.66 7.17
C LEU A 134 15.21 -0.74 6.63
N THR A 135 14.47 -0.84 5.53
CA THR A 135 14.18 -2.11 4.86
C THR A 135 15.47 -2.83 4.45
N GLN A 136 16.45 -2.10 3.88
CA GLN A 136 17.75 -2.69 3.54
C GLN A 136 18.54 -3.14 4.77
N LYS A 137 18.53 -2.37 5.86
CA LYS A 137 19.18 -2.74 7.13
C LYS A 137 18.74 -4.12 7.62
N TYR A 138 17.47 -4.48 7.43
CA TYR A 138 16.91 -5.78 7.81
C TYR A 138 16.92 -6.82 6.69
N GLY A 139 17.64 -6.58 5.59
CA GLY A 139 17.75 -7.53 4.47
C GLY A 139 16.44 -7.74 3.69
N GLY A 140 15.53 -6.76 3.76
CA GLY A 140 14.21 -6.83 3.14
C GLY A 140 14.11 -6.21 1.74
N LEU A 141 12.87 -6.09 1.27
CA LEU A 141 12.46 -5.47 0.02
C LEU A 141 11.40 -4.40 0.28
N LEU A 142 11.49 -3.28 -0.43
CA LEU A 142 10.57 -2.15 -0.29
C LEU A 142 9.15 -2.45 -0.87
N TRP A 143 9.00 -3.56 -1.59
CA TRP A 143 7.78 -4.05 -2.22
C TRP A 143 7.73 -5.59 -2.09
N GLY A 144 6.62 -6.13 -1.62
CA GLY A 144 6.34 -7.56 -1.51
C GLY A 144 5.33 -8.00 -2.56
N GLU A 145 4.10 -7.51 -2.44
CA GLU A 145 2.94 -7.93 -3.24
C GLU A 145 2.48 -6.88 -4.27
N HIS A 146 2.74 -5.61 -4.00
CA HIS A 146 2.24 -4.47 -4.77
C HIS A 146 3.24 -4.03 -5.86
N GLY A 147 2.72 -3.30 -6.85
CA GLY A 147 3.54 -2.69 -7.90
C GLY A 147 4.44 -1.57 -7.36
N LYS A 148 5.62 -1.39 -7.97
CA LYS A 148 6.61 -0.37 -7.53
C LYS A 148 6.21 1.05 -7.95
N GLY A 149 5.62 1.21 -9.14
CA GLY A 149 5.27 2.53 -9.68
C GLY A 149 6.47 3.48 -9.65
N VAL A 150 6.28 4.71 -9.15
CA VAL A 150 7.35 5.71 -8.98
C VAL A 150 8.33 5.36 -7.86
N ARG A 151 7.96 4.47 -6.91
CA ARG A 151 8.89 3.95 -5.90
C ARG A 151 9.98 3.06 -6.51
N SER A 152 9.91 2.78 -7.81
CA SER A 152 10.99 2.14 -8.53
C SER A 152 12.28 2.95 -8.56
N GLU A 153 12.25 4.23 -8.19
CA GLU A 153 13.44 5.06 -7.92
C GLU A 153 14.49 4.33 -7.04
N TYR A 154 14.05 3.56 -6.05
CA TYR A 154 14.95 2.79 -5.16
C TYR A 154 15.42 1.46 -5.78
N GLY A 155 14.80 1.05 -6.90
CA GLY A 155 15.03 -0.20 -7.63
C GLY A 155 16.50 -0.54 -7.86
N PRO A 156 17.32 0.37 -8.44
CA PRO A 156 18.74 0.12 -8.68
C PRO A 156 19.46 -0.40 -7.44
N LYS A 157 19.31 0.25 -6.29
CA LYS A 157 19.96 -0.16 -5.04
C LYS A 157 19.51 -1.53 -4.54
N PHE A 158 18.21 -1.85 -4.64
CA PHE A 158 17.68 -3.14 -4.18
C PHE A 158 18.07 -4.32 -5.10
N PHE A 159 18.12 -4.09 -6.42
CA PHE A 159 18.53 -5.13 -7.37
C PHE A 159 20.05 -5.22 -7.54
N GLY A 160 20.77 -4.14 -7.24
CA GLY A 160 22.22 -4.04 -7.38
C GLY A 160 22.68 -4.50 -8.77
N GLU A 161 23.53 -5.51 -8.79
CA GLU A 161 24.13 -6.05 -10.03
C GLU A 161 23.10 -6.66 -11.00
N LEU A 162 21.91 -7.00 -10.49
CA LEU A 162 20.82 -7.55 -11.30
C LEU A 162 19.99 -6.47 -11.99
N TYR A 163 20.07 -5.21 -11.57
CA TYR A 163 19.28 -4.11 -12.16
C TYR A 163 19.46 -3.99 -13.68
N PRO A 164 20.68 -4.04 -14.24
CA PRO A 164 20.96 -4.25 -15.65
C PRO A 164 20.08 -5.26 -16.40
N SER A 165 19.72 -6.37 -15.75
CA SER A 165 18.89 -7.40 -16.37
C SER A 165 17.47 -6.91 -16.62
N LEU A 166 16.93 -6.07 -15.72
CA LEU A 166 15.62 -5.45 -15.89
C LEU A 166 15.62 -4.49 -17.08
N GLN A 167 16.70 -3.70 -17.23
CA GLN A 167 16.83 -2.76 -18.35
C GLN A 167 16.93 -3.49 -19.70
N ARG A 168 17.64 -4.62 -19.76
CA ARG A 168 17.68 -5.48 -20.96
C ARG A 168 16.31 -6.04 -21.32
N VAL A 169 15.54 -6.49 -20.32
CA VAL A 169 14.16 -6.95 -20.53
C VAL A 169 13.29 -5.79 -21.05
N LYS A 170 13.38 -4.61 -20.43
CA LYS A 170 12.66 -3.42 -20.88
C LYS A 170 12.99 -3.05 -22.32
N ALA A 171 14.28 -3.02 -22.69
CA ALA A 171 14.72 -2.72 -24.05
C ALA A 171 14.24 -3.75 -25.09
N ALA A 172 14.22 -5.04 -24.72
CA ALA A 172 13.79 -6.10 -25.63
C ALA A 172 12.29 -6.05 -25.97
N PHE A 173 11.45 -5.65 -25.01
CA PHE A 173 9.99 -5.61 -25.17
C PHE A 173 9.42 -4.21 -25.44
N ASP A 174 10.19 -3.15 -25.19
CA ASP A 174 9.79 -1.75 -25.39
C ASP A 174 10.99 -0.90 -25.82
N PRO A 175 11.53 -1.14 -27.03
CA PRO A 175 12.75 -0.48 -27.52
C PRO A 175 12.61 1.04 -27.73
N HIS A 176 11.38 1.55 -27.73
CA HIS A 176 11.07 2.98 -27.87
C HIS A 176 10.57 3.62 -26.57
N ASN A 177 10.66 2.90 -25.45
CA ASN A 177 10.25 3.34 -24.11
C ASN A 177 8.82 3.92 -24.03
N GLN A 178 7.87 3.36 -24.78
CA GLN A 178 6.50 3.87 -24.86
C GLN A 178 5.60 3.35 -23.72
N LEU A 179 5.94 2.21 -23.14
CA LEU A 179 5.13 1.54 -22.13
C LEU A 179 5.52 2.00 -20.72
N ASN A 180 4.84 3.05 -20.25
CA ASN A 180 4.95 3.57 -18.87
C ASN A 180 6.39 4.00 -18.49
N PRO A 181 7.00 4.95 -19.24
CA PRO A 181 8.38 5.38 -19.06
C PRO A 181 8.67 5.91 -17.64
N GLY A 182 9.92 5.75 -17.21
CA GLY A 182 10.41 6.20 -15.91
C GLY A 182 9.89 5.40 -14.71
N LYS A 183 9.31 4.21 -14.95
CA LYS A 183 8.90 3.29 -13.88
C LYS A 183 9.51 1.91 -14.10
N ILE A 184 9.80 1.23 -12.99
CA ILE A 184 10.44 -0.09 -12.90
C ILE A 184 11.89 -0.10 -13.40
N ALA A 185 12.11 0.20 -14.68
CA ALA A 185 13.41 0.30 -15.31
C ALA A 185 13.33 1.12 -16.61
N SER A 186 14.38 1.88 -16.92
CA SER A 186 14.62 2.39 -18.27
C SER A 186 15.16 1.31 -19.21
N PRO A 187 14.98 1.43 -20.54
CA PRO A 187 15.68 0.57 -21.50
C PRO A 187 17.17 0.96 -21.55
N ALA A 188 18.06 -0.02 -21.70
CA ALA A 188 19.47 0.26 -21.93
C ALA A 188 19.67 0.84 -23.34
N GLU A 189 20.08 2.12 -23.47
CA GLU A 189 20.19 2.79 -24.78
C GLU A 189 21.32 2.22 -25.67
N ASN A 190 22.38 1.62 -25.10
CA ASN A 190 23.52 1.08 -25.88
C ASN A 190 24.14 -0.21 -25.30
N HIS A 191 23.37 -1.00 -24.54
CA HIS A 191 23.89 -2.10 -23.70
C HIS A 191 24.84 -1.69 -22.57
N ASP A 192 25.29 -0.44 -22.53
CA ASP A 192 26.03 0.12 -21.40
C ASP A 192 25.11 0.24 -20.18
N LEU A 193 25.58 -0.31 -19.06
CA LEU A 193 24.82 -0.39 -17.83
C LEU A 193 24.74 0.99 -17.20
N ILE A 194 23.53 1.53 -17.10
CA ILE A 194 23.25 2.68 -16.23
C ILE A 194 23.62 2.26 -14.80
N ALA A 195 24.25 3.17 -14.06
CA ALA A 195 24.94 2.89 -12.80
C ALA A 195 24.15 1.98 -11.85
N LYS A 196 24.86 1.01 -11.24
CA LYS A 196 24.34 0.03 -10.26
C LYS A 196 23.49 0.65 -9.14
N ASP A 197 23.80 1.89 -8.78
CA ASP A 197 23.24 2.57 -7.61
C ASP A 197 22.13 3.58 -7.92
N SER A 198 21.91 3.94 -9.20
CA SER A 198 20.88 4.91 -9.60
C SER A 198 20.58 4.85 -11.11
N ASP A 199 19.32 4.97 -11.47
CA ASP A 199 18.86 5.17 -12.85
C ASP A 199 18.24 6.57 -12.99
N PRO A 200 18.91 7.51 -13.69
CA PRO A 200 18.47 8.89 -13.81
C PRO A 200 17.22 9.06 -14.69
N GLU A 201 16.83 8.04 -15.45
CA GLU A 201 15.61 8.06 -16.27
C GLU A 201 14.37 7.64 -15.47
N LEU A 202 14.55 7.10 -14.27
CA LEU A 202 13.42 6.82 -13.39
C LEU A 202 12.82 8.10 -12.83
N LEU A 203 11.49 8.14 -12.78
CA LEU A 203 10.77 9.15 -12.04
C LEU A 203 11.04 8.97 -10.54
N THR A 204 11.30 10.08 -9.87
CA THR A 204 11.45 10.10 -8.42
C THR A 204 10.08 10.16 -7.73
N VAL A 205 9.98 9.70 -6.48
CA VAL A 205 8.72 9.68 -5.72
C VAL A 205 8.10 11.06 -5.53
N ASP A 206 8.91 12.11 -5.61
CA ASP A 206 8.56 13.53 -5.50
C ASP A 206 8.77 14.32 -6.81
N GLY A 207 9.22 13.67 -7.89
CA GLY A 207 9.48 14.31 -9.18
C GLY A 207 8.25 14.37 -10.10
N VAL A 208 7.15 13.76 -9.67
CA VAL A 208 5.85 13.82 -10.37
C VAL A 208 4.89 14.72 -9.63
N ALA A 209 4.02 15.40 -10.37
CA ALA A 209 2.97 16.21 -9.77
C ALA A 209 2.09 15.35 -8.85
N MET A 210 2.08 15.67 -7.56
CA MET A 210 1.25 14.97 -6.58
C MET A 210 -0.15 15.53 -6.59
N ARG A 211 -1.15 14.66 -6.37
CA ARG A 211 -2.56 15.08 -6.32
C ARG A 211 -2.81 16.23 -5.34
N GLY A 212 -2.15 16.21 -4.19
CA GLY A 212 -2.29 17.26 -3.17
C GLY A 212 -1.82 18.65 -3.62
N GLN A 213 -0.89 18.73 -4.58
CA GLN A 213 -0.46 20.01 -5.17
C GLN A 213 -1.59 20.65 -5.98
N LEU A 214 -2.36 19.84 -6.70
CA LEU A 214 -3.55 20.27 -7.44
C LEU A 214 -4.72 20.56 -6.48
N ASP A 215 -4.96 19.66 -5.52
CA ASP A 215 -6.05 19.84 -4.54
C ASP A 215 -5.85 21.11 -3.68
N ARG A 216 -4.60 21.56 -3.48
CA ARG A 216 -4.25 22.82 -2.77
C ARG A 216 -4.70 24.08 -3.50
N THR A 217 -4.92 24.04 -4.82
CA THR A 217 -5.37 25.23 -5.57
C THR A 217 -6.88 25.45 -5.51
N ILE A 218 -7.63 24.46 -5.02
CA ILE A 218 -9.08 24.53 -4.84
C ILE A 218 -9.40 25.39 -3.62
N ASP A 219 -10.34 26.33 -3.73
CA ASP A 219 -10.76 27.21 -2.64
C ASP A 219 -11.25 26.41 -1.42
N GLU A 220 -10.86 26.87 -0.22
CA GLU A 220 -11.22 26.27 1.07
C GLU A 220 -12.74 26.34 1.40
N ARG A 221 -13.61 26.80 0.51
CA ARG A 221 -15.06 26.62 0.66
C ARG A 221 -15.58 25.55 -0.28
N ALA A 222 -14.97 25.43 -1.46
CA ALA A 222 -15.28 24.41 -2.44
C ALA A 222 -14.94 23.01 -1.94
N TRP A 223 -13.73 22.80 -1.40
CA TRP A 223 -13.34 21.49 -0.83
C TRP A 223 -14.31 20.98 0.26
N GLN A 224 -14.79 21.84 1.16
CA GLN A 224 -15.67 21.53 2.29
C GLN A 224 -17.09 21.21 1.80
N ALA A 225 -17.54 21.91 0.76
CA ALA A 225 -18.82 21.63 0.13
C ALA A 225 -18.82 20.32 -0.70
N TYR A 226 -17.65 19.90 -1.21
CA TYR A 226 -17.47 18.75 -2.10
C TYR A 226 -16.44 17.73 -1.57
N ASP A 227 -16.42 17.56 -0.26
CA ASP A 227 -15.38 16.83 0.48
C ASP A 227 -15.22 15.38 0.00
N ALA A 228 -16.32 14.68 -0.27
CA ALA A 228 -16.33 13.32 -0.79
C ALA A 228 -15.59 13.16 -2.13
N ALA A 229 -15.59 14.20 -2.97
CA ALA A 229 -14.84 14.19 -4.23
C ALA A 229 -13.34 14.33 -3.97
N VAL A 230 -12.95 15.27 -3.10
CA VAL A 230 -11.56 15.55 -2.72
C VAL A 230 -10.93 14.38 -1.94
N TYR A 231 -11.71 13.73 -1.07
CA TYR A 231 -11.25 12.59 -0.26
C TYR A 231 -11.20 11.26 -1.01
N CYS A 232 -11.64 11.21 -2.27
CA CYS A 232 -11.48 10.01 -3.09
C CYS A 232 -10.00 9.62 -3.14
N ASN A 233 -9.64 8.48 -2.53
CA ASN A 233 -8.26 8.00 -2.51
C ASN A 233 -7.82 7.39 -3.86
N GLY A 234 -8.70 7.36 -4.86
CA GLY A 234 -8.41 6.86 -6.20
C GLY A 234 -8.41 5.34 -6.33
N ASN A 235 -8.78 4.57 -5.30
CA ASN A 235 -8.91 3.12 -5.43
C ASN A 235 -10.01 2.73 -6.45
N GLY A 236 -9.84 1.58 -7.10
CA GLY A 236 -10.73 1.10 -8.15
C GLY A 236 -11.90 0.25 -7.67
N ALA A 237 -12.16 0.13 -6.36
CA ALA A 237 -13.19 -0.75 -5.83
C ALA A 237 -14.60 -0.38 -6.31
N CYS A 238 -14.81 0.88 -6.68
CA CYS A 238 -16.07 1.34 -7.25
C CYS A 238 -16.30 0.87 -8.70
N TYR A 239 -15.30 0.28 -9.36
CA TYR A 239 -15.44 -0.44 -10.63
C TYR A 239 -15.96 -1.87 -10.43
N ASN A 240 -16.85 -2.06 -9.45
CA ASN A 240 -17.37 -3.38 -9.12
C ASN A 240 -18.24 -3.94 -10.27
N TYR A 241 -18.15 -5.25 -10.47
CA TYR A 241 -18.92 -6.04 -11.44
C TYR A 241 -20.09 -6.78 -10.81
N ASP A 242 -20.08 -6.99 -9.49
CA ASP A 242 -21.16 -7.60 -8.74
C ASP A 242 -22.45 -6.79 -8.94
N VAL A 243 -23.51 -7.45 -9.43
CA VAL A 243 -24.79 -6.81 -9.72
C VAL A 243 -25.56 -6.45 -8.45
N ASP A 244 -25.31 -7.17 -7.35
CA ASP A 244 -26.06 -7.06 -6.10
C ASP A 244 -25.42 -6.08 -5.10
N ASP A 245 -24.14 -5.72 -5.28
CA ASP A 245 -23.49 -4.73 -4.43
C ASP A 245 -24.05 -3.30 -4.68
N PRO A 246 -24.56 -2.57 -3.66
CA PRO A 246 -25.07 -1.22 -3.86
C PRO A 246 -23.97 -0.22 -4.23
N MET A 247 -23.72 -0.10 -5.54
CA MET A 247 -22.74 0.79 -6.16
C MET A 247 -23.35 1.45 -7.40
N CYS A 248 -22.80 2.59 -7.82
CA CYS A 248 -23.39 3.48 -8.84
C CYS A 248 -23.97 2.72 -10.07
N PRO A 249 -25.32 2.76 -10.26
CA PRO A 249 -25.98 1.96 -11.29
C PRO A 249 -25.59 2.39 -12.71
N SER A 250 -25.24 3.67 -12.91
CA SER A 250 -24.80 4.16 -14.22
C SER A 250 -23.50 3.53 -14.69
N TRP A 251 -22.52 3.32 -13.80
CA TRP A 251 -21.30 2.57 -14.15
C TRP A 251 -21.62 1.12 -14.52
N LYS A 252 -22.49 0.45 -13.74
CA LYS A 252 -22.87 -0.95 -14.01
C LYS A 252 -23.57 -1.11 -15.36
N ALA A 253 -24.44 -0.17 -15.71
CA ALA A 253 -25.20 -0.18 -16.97
C ALA A 253 -24.33 0.18 -18.18
N THR A 254 -23.50 1.21 -18.07
CA THR A 254 -22.76 1.78 -19.23
C THR A 254 -21.35 1.24 -19.39
N ARG A 255 -20.73 0.81 -18.29
CA ARG A 255 -19.29 0.53 -18.20
C ARG A 255 -18.40 1.72 -18.59
N ASP A 256 -18.95 2.93 -18.54
CA ASP A 256 -18.19 4.17 -18.68
C ASP A 256 -17.65 4.59 -17.31
N ARG A 257 -16.32 4.66 -17.19
CA ARG A 257 -15.62 5.00 -15.94
C ARG A 257 -16.00 6.38 -15.43
N VAL A 258 -16.41 7.31 -16.29
CA VAL A 258 -16.89 8.64 -15.91
C VAL A 258 -18.12 8.53 -15.00
N HIS A 259 -18.97 7.53 -15.24
CA HIS A 259 -20.17 7.29 -14.47
C HIS A 259 -19.96 6.52 -13.16
N SER A 260 -18.73 6.15 -12.82
CA SER A 260 -18.37 5.57 -11.52
C SER A 260 -18.25 6.64 -10.42
N PRO A 261 -18.32 6.29 -9.12
CA PRO A 261 -18.02 7.21 -8.03
C PRO A 261 -16.66 7.90 -8.18
N LYS A 262 -15.60 7.15 -8.52
CA LYS A 262 -14.28 7.71 -8.80
C LYS A 262 -14.27 8.65 -9.99
N GLY A 263 -14.98 8.31 -11.07
CA GLY A 263 -15.10 9.15 -12.26
C GLY A 263 -15.77 10.50 -11.95
N ARG A 264 -16.90 10.46 -11.23
CA ARG A 264 -17.61 11.67 -10.79
C ARG A 264 -16.78 12.51 -9.82
N ALA A 265 -16.11 11.88 -8.85
CA ALA A 265 -15.19 12.56 -7.95
C ALA A 265 -14.05 13.27 -8.72
N SER A 266 -13.52 12.62 -9.76
CA SER A 266 -12.49 13.20 -10.62
C SER A 266 -13.05 14.40 -11.40
N LEU A 267 -14.23 14.27 -12.03
CA LEU A 267 -14.86 15.38 -12.77
C LEU A 267 -15.15 16.59 -11.88
N ILE A 268 -15.66 16.38 -10.66
CA ILE A 268 -15.90 17.47 -9.72
C ILE A 268 -14.58 18.17 -9.37
N ARG A 269 -13.52 17.40 -9.05
CA ARG A 269 -12.21 17.99 -8.74
C ARG A 269 -11.60 18.79 -9.89
N GLU A 270 -11.79 18.37 -11.14
CA GLU A 270 -11.31 19.12 -12.32
C GLU A 270 -12.15 20.36 -12.63
N TRP A 271 -13.41 20.39 -12.17
CA TRP A 271 -14.31 21.54 -12.35
C TRP A 271 -14.08 22.63 -11.28
N LEU A 272 -13.68 22.23 -10.08
CA LEU A 272 -13.37 23.12 -8.95
C LEU A 272 -12.03 23.84 -9.15
#